data_AF-A0AAV3A3B9-F1
#
_entry.id   AF-A0AAV3A3B9-F1
#
_cell.length_a   1.000
_cell.length_b   1.000
_cell.length_c   1.000
_cell.angle_alpha   90.00
_cell.angle_beta   90.00
_cell.angle_gamma   90.00
#
_symmetry.space_group_name_H-M   'P 1'
#
loop_
_entity.id
_entity.type
_entity.pdbx_description
1 polymer ?
#
loop_
_entity_poly.entity_id
_entity_poly.type
_entity_poly.pdbx_seq_one_letter_code
_entity_poly.pdbx_strand_id
1 'polypeptide(L)'
;MDSSNAKIYSNVHYFDSRKHLDTFFSGKVHPDLAYDTIVFPMEKLRQAIEQGLIKGDSLIDISVGGILHLLYAVCDFFKQITVLKFNEGCVMEVTKWLYTRTGAYDWSHMMSILPNLKGYFLVGTEKHHIFSCDENLVSKVLTGEGFTILQSEVLQSKHKSDLVDHKATMFLIAQRGA
;
A
#
# COMPACT_ATOMS: atom_id res chain seq x y z
N MET A 1 8.78 -25.36 -5.93
CA MET A 1 9.79 -24.75 -6.81
C MET A 1 11.03 -24.57 -5.95
N ASP A 2 12.18 -25.12 -6.34
CA ASP A 2 13.43 -24.88 -5.61
C ASP A 2 13.71 -23.37 -5.62
N SER A 3 13.60 -22.72 -4.46
CA SER A 3 13.76 -21.26 -4.32
C SER A 3 15.17 -20.77 -4.63
N SER A 4 16.09 -21.69 -4.98
CA SER A 4 17.49 -21.45 -5.32
C SER A 4 17.73 -20.57 -6.56
N ASN A 5 16.73 -20.40 -7.44
CA ASN A 5 16.92 -19.65 -8.71
C ASN A 5 16.26 -18.25 -8.75
N ALA A 6 15.51 -17.84 -7.74
CA ALA A 6 14.99 -16.47 -7.67
C ALA A 6 15.93 -15.61 -6.83
N LYS A 7 16.60 -14.62 -7.46
CA LYS A 7 17.24 -13.53 -6.71
C LYS A 7 16.15 -12.68 -6.06
N ILE A 8 15.80 -13.02 -4.82
CA ILE A 8 14.91 -12.20 -4.01
C ILE A 8 15.75 -11.04 -3.47
N TYR A 9 15.64 -9.88 -4.13
CA TYR A 9 16.22 -8.64 -3.62
C TYR A 9 15.33 -8.13 -2.49
N SER A 10 15.78 -8.35 -1.26
CA SER A 10 15.12 -7.83 -0.09
C SER A 10 15.62 -6.44 0.24
N ASN A 11 14.91 -5.43 -0.26
CA ASN A 11 15.12 -4.06 0.18
C ASN A 11 14.53 -3.77 1.57
N VAL A 12 14.43 -4.77 2.46
CA VAL A 12 13.87 -4.61 3.82
C VAL A 12 14.76 -3.67 4.66
N HIS A 13 16.06 -3.64 4.36
CA HIS A 13 17.02 -2.66 4.90
C HIS A 13 17.29 -1.47 3.94
N TYR A 14 16.77 -1.51 2.71
CA TYR A 14 17.07 -0.52 1.65
C TYR A 14 15.84 0.29 1.19
N PHE A 15 14.65 0.10 1.78
CA PHE A 15 13.55 1.02 1.56
C PHE A 15 13.90 2.36 2.21
N ASP A 16 14.61 3.18 1.45
CA ASP A 16 15.00 4.52 1.85
C ASP A 16 13.74 5.38 1.87
N SER A 17 13.19 5.54 3.06
CA SER A 17 11.97 6.32 3.28
C SER A 17 12.16 7.78 2.86
N ARG A 18 13.36 8.35 3.01
CA ARG A 18 13.63 9.73 2.58
C ARG A 18 13.61 9.82 1.07
N LYS A 19 14.32 8.93 0.39
CA LYS A 19 14.37 8.86 -1.07
C LYS A 19 12.99 8.58 -1.68
N HIS A 20 12.17 7.75 -1.03
CA HIS A 20 10.78 7.52 -1.43
C HIS A 20 9.95 8.81 -1.31
N LEU A 21 10.05 9.52 -0.18
CA LEU A 21 9.37 10.81 0.01
C LEU A 21 9.85 11.86 -0.99
N ASP A 22 11.15 11.94 -1.24
CA ASP A 22 11.73 12.88 -2.20
C ASP A 22 11.30 12.54 -3.63
N THR A 23 11.14 11.26 -3.95
CA THR A 23 10.70 10.80 -5.27
C THR A 23 9.24 11.17 -5.51
N PHE A 24 8.32 10.84 -4.60
CA PHE A 24 6.87 10.94 -4.85
C PHE A 24 6.19 12.17 -4.23
N PHE A 25 6.74 12.74 -3.17
CA PHE A 25 6.08 13.75 -2.33
C PHE A 25 6.81 15.10 -2.26
N SER A 26 7.91 15.27 -3.01
CA SER A 26 8.66 16.55 -3.05
C SER A 26 8.00 17.64 -3.90
N GLY A 27 6.87 17.36 -4.55
CA GLY A 27 6.22 18.25 -5.51
C GLY A 27 6.89 18.30 -6.88
N LYS A 28 7.89 17.43 -7.14
CA LYS A 28 8.64 17.39 -8.41
C LYS A 28 8.15 16.35 -9.41
N VAL A 29 7.23 15.47 -9.02
CA VAL A 29 6.66 14.47 -9.94
C VAL A 29 5.71 15.12 -10.93
N HIS A 30 5.46 14.42 -12.04
CA HIS A 30 4.47 14.85 -13.03
C HIS A 30 3.12 15.13 -12.36
N PRO A 31 2.41 16.22 -12.73
CA PRO A 31 1.15 16.61 -12.09
C PRO A 31 0.08 15.51 -12.06
N ASP A 32 -0.06 14.76 -13.16
CA ASP A 32 -1.01 13.63 -13.21
C ASP A 32 -0.63 12.53 -12.21
N LEU A 33 0.66 12.20 -12.07
CA LEU A 33 1.11 11.22 -11.09
C LEU A 33 0.93 11.72 -9.65
N ALA A 34 1.19 13.01 -9.40
CA ALA A 34 0.88 13.63 -8.11
C ALA A 34 -0.62 13.58 -7.80
N TYR A 35 -1.47 13.83 -8.80
CA TYR A 35 -2.91 13.74 -8.63
C TYR A 35 -3.34 12.32 -8.29
N ASP A 36 -2.90 11.34 -9.08
CA ASP A 36 -3.24 9.92 -8.91
C ASP A 36 -2.78 9.37 -7.55
N THR A 37 -1.63 9.82 -7.05
CA THR A 37 -0.98 9.27 -5.84
C THR A 37 -1.35 10.02 -4.56
N ILE A 38 -1.60 11.33 -4.64
CA ILE A 38 -1.75 12.20 -3.46
C ILE A 38 -3.14 12.82 -3.42
N VAL A 39 -3.51 13.55 -4.48
CA VAL A 39 -4.71 14.40 -4.45
C VAL A 39 -5.97 13.55 -4.46
N PHE A 40 -6.08 12.60 -5.39
CA PHE A 40 -7.26 11.75 -5.52
C PHE A 40 -7.57 10.98 -4.23
N PRO A 41 -6.63 10.25 -3.61
CA PRO A 41 -6.92 9.55 -2.35
C PRO A 41 -7.32 10.48 -1.21
N MET A 42 -6.68 11.65 -1.09
CA MET A 42 -7.01 12.64 -0.06
C MET A 42 -8.41 13.25 -0.26
N GLU A 43 -8.77 13.61 -1.50
CA GLU A 43 -10.09 14.12 -1.84
C GLU A 43 -11.19 13.11 -1.50
N LYS A 44 -10.98 11.84 -1.88
CA LYS A 44 -11.96 10.78 -1.62
C LYS A 44 -12.11 10.46 -0.14
N LEU A 45 -11.00 10.42 0.60
CA LEU A 45 -11.04 10.21 2.04
C LEU A 45 -11.78 11.34 2.75
N ARG A 46 -11.50 12.60 2.38
CA ARG A 46 -12.17 13.77 2.96
C ARG A 46 -13.66 13.79 2.62
N GLN A 47 -14.03 13.54 1.37
CA GLN A 47 -15.42 13.45 0.92
C GLN A 47 -16.20 12.39 1.70
N ALA A 48 -15.61 11.21 1.90
CA ALA A 48 -16.26 10.13 2.63
C ALA A 48 -16.53 10.46 4.10
N ILE A 49 -15.61 11.17 4.76
CA ILE A 49 -15.79 11.64 6.13
C ILE A 49 -16.88 12.72 6.18
N GLU A 50 -16.84 13.70 5.26
CA GLU A 50 -17.84 14.76 5.17
C GLU A 50 -19.25 14.22 4.87
N GLN A 51 -19.36 13.12 4.13
CA GLN A 51 -20.61 12.41 3.87
C GLN A 51 -21.07 11.50 5.03
N GLY A 52 -20.26 11.37 6.08
CA GLY A 52 -20.56 10.54 7.25
C GLY A 52 -20.41 9.03 7.01
N LEU A 53 -19.79 8.61 5.90
CA LEU A 53 -19.47 7.20 5.62
C LEU A 53 -18.37 6.69 6.57
N ILE A 54 -17.47 7.58 6.97
CA ILE A 54 -16.41 7.31 7.95
C ILE A 54 -16.62 8.23 9.15
N LYS A 55 -16.73 7.65 10.34
CA LYS A 55 -16.89 8.38 11.60
C LYS A 55 -16.29 7.60 12.77
N GLY A 56 -15.87 8.29 13.80
CA GLY A 56 -15.38 7.69 15.04
C GLY A 56 -14.44 8.62 15.79
N ASP A 57 -14.09 8.24 17.01
CA ASP A 57 -13.14 9.00 17.83
C ASP A 57 -11.68 8.62 17.56
N SER A 58 -11.44 7.43 17.02
CA SER A 58 -10.10 6.85 16.85
C SER A 58 -9.88 6.29 15.44
N LEU A 59 -8.70 6.55 14.89
CA LEU A 59 -8.23 6.04 13.60
C LEU A 59 -6.91 5.27 13.79
N ILE A 60 -6.76 4.15 13.09
CA ILE A 60 -5.49 3.43 12.98
C ILE A 60 -5.01 3.53 11.53
N ASP A 61 -3.88 4.20 11.31
CA ASP A 61 -3.18 4.22 10.02
C ASP A 61 -2.27 3.00 9.93
N ILE A 62 -2.48 2.20 8.89
CA ILE A 62 -1.61 1.09 8.52
C ILE A 62 -1.07 1.41 7.13
N SER A 63 0.15 1.93 7.09
CA SER A 63 0.78 2.30 5.82
C SER A 63 2.28 2.04 5.84
N VAL A 64 2.85 1.88 4.65
CA VAL A 64 4.24 1.48 4.46
C VAL A 64 5.13 2.71 4.28
N GLY A 65 6.28 2.73 4.94
CA GLY A 65 7.26 3.81 4.83
C GLY A 65 6.88 5.07 5.59
N GLY A 66 7.54 6.19 5.25
CA GLY A 66 7.38 7.49 5.91
C GLY A 66 6.17 8.32 5.46
N ILE A 67 5.16 7.73 4.81
CA ILE A 67 4.03 8.49 4.27
C ILE A 67 3.05 8.91 5.37
N LEU A 68 2.63 10.19 5.32
CA LEU A 68 1.68 10.79 6.27
C LEU A 68 0.61 11.66 5.58
N HIS A 69 0.63 11.77 4.25
CA HIS A 69 -0.23 12.70 3.50
C HIS A 69 -1.74 12.47 3.74
N LEU A 70 -2.17 11.21 3.82
CA LEU A 70 -3.57 10.86 4.13
C LEU A 70 -4.00 11.34 5.52
N LEU A 71 -3.07 11.46 6.48
CA LEU A 71 -3.39 11.92 7.84
C LEU A 71 -3.79 13.41 7.84
N TYR A 72 -3.27 14.21 6.92
CA TYR A 72 -3.68 15.61 6.77
C TYR A 72 -5.13 15.74 6.29
N ALA A 73 -5.68 14.72 5.61
CA ALA A 73 -7.07 14.75 5.17
C ALA A 73 -8.06 14.42 6.30
N VAL A 74 -7.57 13.86 7.41
CA VAL A 74 -8.42 13.28 8.47
C VAL A 74 -8.14 13.82 9.88
N CYS A 75 -7.04 14.54 10.08
CA CYS A 75 -6.58 14.95 11.41
C CYS A 75 -7.59 15.81 12.18
N ASP A 76 -8.41 16.58 11.48
CA ASP A 76 -9.41 17.45 12.10
C ASP A 76 -10.69 16.70 12.50
N PHE A 77 -10.84 15.44 12.08
CA PHE A 77 -12.06 14.66 12.26
C PHE A 77 -11.95 13.58 13.35
N PHE A 78 -10.73 13.21 13.77
CA PHE A 78 -10.50 12.15 14.75
C PHE A 78 -9.76 12.69 15.98
N LYS A 79 -10.22 12.31 17.18
CA LYS A 79 -9.58 12.72 18.44
C LYS A 79 -8.26 12.01 18.69
N GLN A 80 -8.16 10.76 18.26
CA GLN A 80 -6.98 9.93 18.42
C GLN A 80 -6.59 9.30 17.08
N ILE A 81 -5.32 9.44 16.71
CA ILE A 81 -4.75 8.76 15.56
C ILE A 81 -3.58 7.91 16.05
N THR A 82 -3.60 6.61 15.72
CA THR A 82 -2.51 5.67 15.98
C THR A 82 -1.87 5.31 14.65
N VAL A 83 -0.56 5.55 14.52
CA VAL A 83 0.20 5.26 13.30
C VAL A 83 0.98 3.96 13.50
N LEU A 84 0.69 2.95 12.68
CA LEU A 84 1.40 1.67 12.67
C LEU A 84 2.31 1.59 11.45
N LYS A 85 3.61 1.60 11.69
CA LYS A 85 4.65 1.38 10.67
C LYS A 85 5.36 0.06 10.95
N PHE A 86 6.00 -0.51 9.92
CA PHE A 86 6.91 -1.65 10.13
C PHE A 86 7.99 -1.27 11.14
N ASN A 87 8.22 -2.13 12.13
CA ASN A 87 9.26 -1.96 13.12
C ASN A 87 10.47 -2.85 12.78
N GLU A 88 11.57 -2.67 13.52
CA GLU A 88 12.79 -3.47 13.36
C GLU A 88 12.55 -4.97 13.52
N GLY A 89 11.57 -5.37 14.33
CA GLY A 89 11.15 -6.77 14.48
C GLY A 89 10.63 -7.37 13.17
N CYS A 90 9.76 -6.64 12.46
CA CYS A 90 9.30 -7.04 11.13
C CYS A 90 10.47 -7.17 10.16
N VAL A 91 11.40 -6.21 10.19
CA VAL A 91 12.60 -6.22 9.34
C VAL A 91 13.44 -7.47 9.61
N MET A 92 13.68 -7.79 10.88
CA MET A 92 14.46 -8.97 11.29
C MET A 92 13.82 -10.30 10.83
N GLU A 93 12.50 -10.46 10.94
CA GLU A 93 11.83 -11.71 10.49
C GLU A 93 11.95 -11.93 8.98
N VAL A 94 11.81 -10.86 8.18
CA VAL A 94 12.02 -10.98 6.75
C VAL A 94 13.50 -11.30 6.47
N THR A 95 14.44 -10.65 7.15
CA THR A 95 15.89 -10.93 7.04
C THR A 95 16.23 -12.39 7.37
N LYS A 96 15.65 -12.97 8.43
CA LYS A 96 15.79 -14.41 8.74
C LYS A 96 15.31 -15.28 7.59
N TRP A 97 14.13 -14.97 7.04
CA TRP A 97 13.57 -15.73 5.92
C TRP A 97 14.44 -15.66 4.66
N LEU A 98 15.09 -14.54 4.40
CA LEU A 98 15.90 -14.34 3.20
C LEU A 98 17.27 -15.01 3.26
N TYR A 99 17.98 -14.81 4.37
CA TYR A 99 19.41 -15.12 4.43
C TYR A 99 19.72 -16.36 5.26
N THR A 100 19.03 -16.59 6.36
CA THR A 100 19.38 -17.68 7.29
C THR A 100 18.54 -18.92 7.10
N ARG A 101 17.23 -18.77 6.80
CA ARG A 101 16.20 -19.82 6.73
C ARG A 101 16.00 -20.60 8.04
N THR A 102 17.02 -20.77 8.86
CA THR A 102 16.96 -21.36 10.21
C THR A 102 16.12 -20.47 11.13
N GLY A 103 15.02 -21.02 11.64
CA GLY A 103 14.09 -20.31 12.53
C GLY A 103 13.19 -19.29 11.84
N ALA A 104 13.20 -19.21 10.50
CA ALA A 104 12.29 -18.35 9.76
C ALA A 104 10.90 -18.98 9.65
N TYR A 105 9.86 -18.13 9.58
CA TYR A 105 8.49 -18.58 9.37
C TYR A 105 8.30 -19.27 8.00
N ASP A 106 7.52 -20.36 7.96
CA ASP A 106 7.24 -21.10 6.72
C ASP A 106 6.10 -20.44 5.92
N TRP A 107 6.47 -19.81 4.82
CA TRP A 107 5.55 -19.15 3.89
C TRP A 107 5.07 -20.05 2.73
N SER A 108 5.35 -21.36 2.76
CA SER A 108 5.04 -22.28 1.64
C SER A 108 3.57 -22.27 1.23
N HIS A 109 2.65 -22.01 2.16
CA HIS A 109 1.21 -21.87 1.89
C HIS A 109 0.86 -20.72 0.93
N MET A 110 1.71 -19.69 0.83
CA MET A 110 1.51 -18.54 -0.07
C MET A 110 1.81 -18.87 -1.54
N MET A 111 2.42 -20.01 -1.84
CA MET A 111 2.78 -20.37 -3.22
C MET A 111 1.58 -20.52 -4.17
N SER A 112 0.37 -20.72 -3.65
CA SER A 112 -0.86 -20.74 -4.44
C SER A 112 -1.27 -19.38 -5.01
N ILE A 113 -0.71 -18.27 -4.48
CA ILE A 113 -1.09 -16.88 -4.80
C ILE A 113 -0.10 -16.23 -5.80
N LEU A 114 1.07 -16.86 -6.00
CA LEU A 114 2.20 -16.35 -6.80
C LEU A 114 1.90 -15.96 -8.27
N PRO A 115 0.95 -16.58 -9.01
CA PRO A 115 0.64 -16.16 -10.39
C PRO A 115 0.16 -14.71 -10.55
N ASN A 116 -0.20 -14.03 -9.45
CA ASN A 116 -0.80 -12.69 -9.42
C ASN A 116 0.21 -11.55 -9.09
N LEU A 117 1.49 -11.85 -8.86
CA LEU A 117 2.53 -10.84 -8.61
C LEU A 117 3.07 -10.28 -9.95
N LYS A 118 2.54 -9.15 -10.43
CA LYS A 118 2.90 -8.58 -11.75
C LYS A 118 3.19 -7.06 -11.80
N GLY A 119 3.25 -6.33 -10.67
CA GLY A 119 3.48 -4.88 -10.66
C GLY A 119 4.84 -4.46 -10.06
N TYR A 120 5.21 -3.18 -10.19
CA TYR A 120 6.36 -2.57 -9.50
C TYR A 120 6.30 -1.03 -9.37
N PHE A 121 7.12 -0.48 -8.46
CA PHE A 121 7.48 0.94 -8.43
C PHE A 121 8.98 1.14 -8.21
N LEU A 122 9.50 2.31 -8.55
CA LEU A 122 10.91 2.68 -8.40
C LEU A 122 11.13 3.68 -7.25
N VAL A 123 12.19 3.47 -6.47
CA VAL A 123 12.71 4.44 -5.47
C VAL A 123 14.12 4.86 -5.88
N GLY A 124 14.22 5.99 -6.59
CA GLY A 124 15.38 6.29 -7.44
C GLY A 124 15.61 5.22 -8.49
N THR A 125 16.73 4.49 -8.40
CA THR A 125 17.11 3.42 -9.36
C THR A 125 16.66 2.02 -8.94
N GLU A 126 16.06 1.88 -7.75
CA GLU A 126 15.75 0.57 -7.16
C GLU A 126 14.31 0.15 -7.45
N LYS A 127 14.12 -1.08 -7.93
CA LYS A 127 12.83 -1.64 -8.33
C LYS A 127 12.20 -2.47 -7.21
N HIS A 128 11.02 -2.06 -6.76
CA HIS A 128 10.23 -2.75 -5.75
C HIS A 128 9.02 -3.41 -6.40
N HIS A 129 8.93 -4.74 -6.31
CA HIS A 129 7.80 -5.49 -6.85
C HIS A 129 6.57 -5.40 -5.96
N ILE A 130 5.40 -5.27 -6.57
CA ILE A 130 4.10 -5.21 -5.87
C ILE A 130 3.15 -6.29 -6.38
N PHE A 131 2.21 -6.65 -5.51
CA PHE A 131 1.08 -7.47 -5.90
C PHE A 131 0.19 -6.70 -6.87
N SER A 132 -0.03 -7.27 -8.06
CA SER A 132 -0.96 -6.69 -9.02
C SER A 132 -2.36 -7.15 -8.63
N CYS A 133 -3.23 -6.20 -8.30
CA CYS A 133 -4.62 -6.46 -8.02
C CYS A 133 -5.51 -5.56 -8.87
N ASP A 134 -6.73 -6.04 -9.12
CA ASP A 134 -7.81 -5.24 -9.67
C ASP A 134 -8.93 -5.09 -8.64
N GLU A 135 -9.89 -4.21 -8.96
CA GLU A 135 -11.05 -3.94 -8.10
C GLU A 135 -11.85 -5.20 -7.79
N ASN A 136 -12.01 -6.10 -8.77
CA ASN A 136 -12.77 -7.34 -8.60
C ASN A 136 -12.12 -8.26 -7.57
N LEU A 137 -10.80 -8.42 -7.63
CA LEU A 137 -10.05 -9.24 -6.69
C LEU A 137 -10.15 -8.67 -5.28
N VAL A 138 -9.93 -7.36 -5.10
CA VAL A 138 -10.00 -6.73 -3.77
C VAL A 138 -11.42 -6.81 -3.22
N SER A 139 -12.42 -6.55 -4.04
CA SER A 139 -13.83 -6.64 -3.63
C SER A 139 -14.20 -8.06 -3.21
N LYS A 140 -13.74 -9.08 -3.96
CA LYS A 140 -13.99 -10.48 -3.64
C LYS A 140 -13.32 -10.91 -2.33
N VAL A 141 -12.09 -10.46 -2.08
CA VAL A 141 -11.38 -10.76 -0.84
C VAL A 141 -12.10 -10.12 0.35
N LEU A 142 -12.41 -8.83 0.28
CA LEU A 142 -13.07 -8.12 1.38
C LEU A 142 -14.46 -8.71 1.71
N THR A 143 -15.25 -9.00 0.69
CA THR A 143 -16.57 -9.64 0.89
C THR A 143 -16.46 -11.05 1.45
N GLY A 144 -15.46 -11.83 0.99
CA GLY A 144 -15.15 -13.15 1.55
C GLY A 144 -14.76 -13.10 3.04
N GLU A 145 -14.11 -12.03 3.47
CA GLU A 145 -13.74 -11.77 4.88
C GLU A 145 -14.85 -11.10 5.70
N GLY A 146 -16.07 -11.00 5.16
CA GLY A 146 -17.24 -10.47 5.88
C GLY A 146 -17.34 -8.94 5.91
N PHE A 147 -16.65 -8.24 5.02
CA PHE A 147 -16.82 -6.80 4.84
C PHE A 147 -17.91 -6.49 3.81
N THR A 148 -18.71 -5.46 4.11
CA THR A 148 -19.62 -4.81 3.16
C THR A 148 -18.91 -3.62 2.52
N ILE A 149 -18.83 -3.60 1.19
CA ILE A 149 -18.24 -2.47 0.45
C ILE A 149 -19.27 -1.35 0.41
N LEU A 150 -18.91 -0.18 0.95
CA LEU A 150 -19.76 1.01 1.01
C LEU A 150 -19.50 1.95 -0.18
N GLN A 151 -18.24 2.02 -0.62
CA GLN A 151 -17.80 2.85 -1.75
C GLN A 151 -16.60 2.21 -2.41
N SER A 152 -16.56 2.24 -3.74
CA SER A 152 -15.40 1.82 -4.53
C SER A 152 -15.26 2.76 -5.72
N GLU A 153 -14.06 3.30 -5.91
CA GLU A 153 -13.74 4.19 -7.02
C GLU A 153 -12.37 3.86 -7.59
N VAL A 154 -12.29 3.78 -8.91
CA VAL A 154 -11.05 3.48 -9.64
C VAL A 154 -10.71 4.65 -10.55
N LEU A 155 -9.62 5.33 -10.26
CA LEU A 155 -9.05 6.37 -11.11
C LEU A 155 -8.06 5.73 -12.09
N GLN A 156 -8.39 5.76 -13.38
CA GLN A 156 -7.44 5.35 -14.43
C GLN A 156 -6.32 6.38 -14.55
N SER A 157 -5.08 5.93 -14.52
CA SER A 157 -3.94 6.82 -14.66
C SER A 157 -3.88 7.38 -16.07
N LYS A 158 -3.75 8.70 -16.17
CA LYS A 158 -3.68 9.42 -17.44
C LYS A 158 -2.25 9.53 -17.96
N HIS A 159 -1.27 9.25 -17.10
CA HIS A 159 0.14 9.45 -17.39
C HIS A 159 0.92 8.15 -17.29
N LYS A 160 1.62 7.80 -18.38
CA LYS A 160 2.59 6.72 -18.35
C LYS A 160 3.88 7.22 -17.71
N SER A 161 4.14 6.78 -16.48
CA SER A 161 5.34 7.14 -15.74
C SER A 161 6.46 6.12 -15.95
N ASP A 162 7.71 6.58 -15.90
CA ASP A 162 8.89 5.70 -15.80
C ASP A 162 9.12 5.21 -14.35
N LEU A 163 8.43 5.80 -13.35
CA LEU A 163 8.59 5.48 -11.93
C LEU A 163 7.68 4.34 -11.47
N VAL A 164 6.55 4.12 -12.15
CA VAL A 164 5.50 3.17 -11.75
C VAL A 164 4.87 2.53 -12.96
N ASP A 165 4.47 1.26 -12.85
CA ASP A 165 3.74 0.54 -13.91
C ASP A 165 2.24 0.35 -13.63
N HIS A 166 1.75 0.90 -12.52
CA HIS A 166 0.34 0.81 -12.17
C HIS A 166 -0.52 1.58 -13.19
N LYS A 167 -1.68 1.01 -13.52
CA LYS A 167 -2.60 1.57 -14.52
C LYS A 167 -3.71 2.41 -13.92
N ALA A 168 -3.95 2.25 -12.62
CA ALA A 168 -5.02 2.91 -11.91
C ALA A 168 -4.72 2.99 -10.41
N THR A 169 -5.29 3.98 -9.76
CA THR A 169 -5.41 4.09 -8.30
C THR A 169 -6.83 3.73 -7.88
N MET A 170 -6.97 2.88 -6.88
CA MET A 170 -8.28 2.53 -6.31
C MET A 170 -8.44 3.13 -4.93
N PHE A 171 -9.60 3.70 -4.66
CA PHE A 171 -10.06 4.11 -3.34
C PHE A 171 -11.29 3.28 -2.96
N LEU A 172 -11.30 2.69 -1.77
CA LEU A 172 -12.38 1.82 -1.34
C LEU A 172 -12.66 1.98 0.15
N ILE A 173 -13.94 1.97 0.51
CA ILE A 173 -14.43 1.96 1.89
C ILE A 173 -15.19 0.66 2.10
N ALA A 174 -14.76 -0.10 3.08
CA ALA A 174 -15.41 -1.33 3.48
C ALA A 174 -15.68 -1.30 4.98
N GLN A 175 -16.87 -1.77 5.36
CA GLN A 175 -17.31 -1.88 6.74
C GLN A 175 -17.39 -3.36 7.10
N ARG A 176 -16.69 -3.75 8.17
CA ARG A 176 -16.84 -5.10 8.71
C ARG A 176 -18.24 -5.28 9.28
N GLY A 177 -18.92 -6.37 8.93
CA GLY A 177 -20.18 -6.76 9.58
C GLY A 177 -19.98 -6.91 11.10
N ALA A 178 -21.00 -6.52 11.87
CA ALA A 178 -21.02 -6.69 13.33
C ALA A 178 -21.03 -8.17 13.71
#